data_AF-A0A249P4I5-F1
#
_entry.id   AF-A0A249P4I5-F1
#
_cell.length_a   1.000
_cell.length_b   1.000
_cell.length_c   1.000
_cell.angle_alpha   90.00
_cell.angle_beta   90.00
_cell.angle_gamma   90.00
#
_symmetry.space_group_name_H-M   'P 1'
#
loop_
_entity.id
_entity.type
_entity.pdbx_description
1 polymer ?
#
loop_
_entity_poly.entity_id
_entity_poly.type
_entity_poly.pdbx_seq_one_letter_code
_entity_poly.pdbx_strand_id
1 'polypeptide(L)'
;MGLAQRRLCCSQPKGQANIVLGARRSAELETLAGQINHSNGRAVFLSGDVKDEDYANALVDLAMKEFGRLDGAFNNAGVVGEMGPVADMGLGNWNDVIAVNLTSAFLAAKAQIPVMKKRGQGSIVFTSQRRLRRQPFSYFPTGRPS
;
A
#
# COMPACT_ATOMS: atom_id res chain seq x y z
N MET A 1 12.79 1.94 -6.76
CA MET A 1 12.82 1.21 -5.48
C MET A 1 11.70 1.81 -4.61
N GLY A 2 10.47 1.37 -4.83
CA GLY A 2 9.27 2.02 -4.27
C GLY A 2 9.11 1.64 -2.81
N LEU A 3 9.10 2.65 -1.93
CA LEU A 3 8.74 2.48 -0.53
C LEU A 3 7.26 2.06 -0.49
N ALA A 4 6.98 0.85 -0.01
CA ALA A 4 5.62 0.38 0.23
C ALA A 4 5.03 1.22 1.35
N GLN A 5 4.39 2.32 0.99
CA GLN A 5 3.92 3.33 1.93
C GLN A 5 2.41 3.50 1.79
N ARG A 6 1.71 3.41 2.92
CA ARG A 6 0.35 3.90 3.06
C ARG A 6 0.41 5.31 3.65
N ARG A 7 -0.41 6.21 3.09
CA ARG A 7 -0.62 7.54 3.66
C ARG A 7 -2.10 7.72 3.92
N LEU A 8 -2.44 8.07 5.15
CA LEU A 8 -3.76 8.58 5.50
C LEU A 8 -3.65 10.09 5.64
N CYS A 9 -4.54 10.83 5.00
CA CYS A 9 -4.54 12.28 4.98
C CYS A 9 -5.74 12.80 5.78
N CYS A 10 -5.50 13.80 6.63
CA CYS A 10 -6.54 14.57 7.29
C CYS A 10 -6.34 16.07 7.00
N SER A 11 -7.30 16.76 6.39
CA SER A 11 -7.11 18.10 5.81
C SER A 11 -7.47 19.22 6.79
N GLN A 12 -6.50 19.99 7.28
CA GLN A 12 -6.74 21.15 8.16
C GLN A 12 -7.40 22.34 7.43
N PRO A 13 -8.09 23.26 8.13
CA PRO A 13 -8.69 24.46 7.54
C PRO A 13 -7.73 25.36 6.76
N LYS A 14 -6.41 25.27 7.01
CA LYS A 14 -5.36 26.06 6.35
C LYS A 14 -4.68 25.36 5.15
N GLY A 15 -5.24 24.25 4.65
CA GLY A 15 -4.70 23.53 3.48
C GLY A 15 -3.51 22.61 3.77
N GLN A 16 -3.09 22.46 5.03
CA GLN A 16 -2.10 21.45 5.43
C GLN A 16 -2.75 20.11 5.75
N ALA A 17 -2.15 19.04 5.24
CA ALA A 17 -2.54 17.67 5.54
C ALA A 17 -1.79 17.16 6.77
N ASN A 18 -2.51 16.66 7.75
CA ASN A 18 -1.96 15.76 8.76
C ASN A 18 -1.84 14.36 8.14
N ILE A 19 -0.71 13.69 8.37
CA ILE A 19 -0.40 12.44 7.69
C ILE A 19 -0.15 11.32 8.70
N VAL A 20 -0.81 10.18 8.52
CA VAL A 20 -0.37 8.92 9.14
C VAL A 20 0.38 8.10 8.10
N LEU A 21 1.61 7.71 8.43
CA LEU A 21 2.47 6.90 7.57
C LEU A 21 2.45 5.43 8.05
N GLY A 22 2.24 4.51 7.12
CA GLY A 22 2.32 3.07 7.37
C GLY A 22 3.27 2.37 6.41
N ALA A 23 4.25 1.64 6.94
CA ALA A 23 5.17 0.79 6.18
C ALA A 23 5.87 -0.22 7.11
N ARG A 24 6.61 -1.18 6.54
CA ARG A 24 7.36 -2.17 7.34
C ARG A 24 8.63 -1.63 7.99
N ARG A 25 9.27 -0.61 7.41
CA ARG A 25 10.59 -0.14 7.83
C ARG A 25 10.48 1.08 8.74
N SER A 26 10.61 0.86 10.05
CA SER A 26 10.46 1.89 11.08
C SER A 26 11.43 3.07 10.91
N ALA A 27 12.72 2.80 10.63
CA ALA A 27 13.72 3.86 10.48
C ALA A 27 13.42 4.82 9.31
N GLU A 28 12.91 4.30 8.19
CA GLU A 28 12.50 5.13 7.05
C GLU A 28 11.24 5.94 7.36
N LEU A 29 10.30 5.35 8.11
CA LEU A 29 9.09 6.05 8.59
C LEU A 29 9.44 7.18 9.55
N GLU A 30 10.30 6.93 10.52
CA GLU A 30 10.76 7.90 11.50
C GLU A 30 11.46 9.08 10.82
N THR A 31 12.39 8.79 9.90
CA THR A 31 13.08 9.81 9.10
C THR A 31 12.09 10.70 8.35
N LEU A 32 11.13 10.09 7.64
CA LEU A 32 10.15 10.84 6.84
C LEU A 32 9.15 11.62 7.70
N ALA A 33 8.67 11.04 8.80
CA ALA A 33 7.82 11.74 9.76
C ALA A 33 8.56 12.95 10.34
N GLY A 34 9.83 12.77 10.70
CA GLY A 34 10.74 13.84 11.09
C GLY A 34 10.79 14.95 10.06
N GLN A 35 11.09 14.64 8.79
CA GLN A 35 11.16 15.64 7.71
C GLN A 35 9.86 16.43 7.54
N ILE A 36 8.70 15.77 7.59
CA ILE A 36 7.39 16.42 7.50
C ILE A 36 7.17 17.36 8.70
N ASN A 37 7.48 16.88 9.90
CA ASN A 37 7.31 17.66 11.13
C ASN A 37 8.23 18.89 11.20
N HIS A 38 9.47 18.78 10.70
CA HIS A 38 10.40 19.92 10.59
C HIS A 38 9.94 20.96 9.55
N SER A 39 9.13 20.55 8.57
CA SER A 39 8.62 21.42 7.50
C SER A 39 7.25 22.04 7.84
N ASN A 40 6.96 22.22 9.14
CA ASN A 40 5.66 22.68 9.67
C ASN A 40 4.46 21.79 9.27
N GLY A 41 4.68 20.55 8.87
CA GLY A 41 3.64 19.54 8.72
C GLY A 41 3.38 18.79 10.03
N ARG A 42 2.38 17.89 10.04
CA ARG A 42 2.16 16.98 11.16
C ARG A 42 2.04 15.55 10.64
N ALA A 43 2.99 14.70 11.03
CA ALA A 43 3.06 13.31 10.67
C ALA A 43 3.29 12.43 11.89
N VAL A 44 2.54 11.34 11.95
CA VAL A 44 2.75 10.21 12.85
C VAL A 44 2.93 8.95 12.02
N PHE A 45 3.50 7.89 12.59
CA PHE A 45 3.72 6.65 11.86
C PHE A 45 3.42 5.42 12.70
N LEU A 46 3.11 4.33 12.02
CA LEU A 46 3.03 2.99 12.60
C LEU A 46 3.77 2.03 11.68
N SER A 47 4.68 1.24 12.25
CA SER A 47 5.35 0.17 11.52
C SER A 47 4.58 -1.14 11.61
N GLY A 48 4.43 -1.85 10.49
CA GLY A 48 3.80 -3.18 10.47
C GLY A 48 3.69 -3.73 9.05
N ASP A 49 3.20 -4.98 8.94
CA ASP A 49 2.98 -5.63 7.65
C ASP A 49 1.58 -5.31 7.12
N VAL A 50 1.54 -4.85 5.87
CA VAL A 50 0.30 -4.54 5.15
C VAL A 50 -0.55 -5.79 4.89
N LYS A 51 0.06 -6.98 4.97
CA LYS A 51 -0.64 -8.28 4.89
C LYS A 51 -1.51 -8.55 6.13
N ASP A 52 -1.26 -7.87 7.24
CA ASP A 52 -1.96 -8.12 8.50
C ASP A 52 -3.23 -7.27 8.61
N GLU A 53 -4.35 -7.91 8.91
CA GLU A 53 -5.64 -7.22 9.07
C GLU A 53 -5.62 -6.27 10.28
N ASP A 54 -5.05 -6.72 11.40
CA ASP A 54 -4.96 -5.91 12.62
C ASP A 54 -4.13 -4.66 12.41
N TYR A 55 -3.09 -4.73 11.57
CA TYR A 55 -2.29 -3.56 11.21
C TYR A 55 -3.10 -2.53 10.41
N ALA A 56 -3.99 -2.98 9.51
CA ALA A 56 -4.87 -2.07 8.78
C ALA A 56 -5.82 -1.33 9.73
N ASN A 57 -6.38 -2.03 10.73
CA ASN A 57 -7.22 -1.43 11.76
C ASN A 57 -6.41 -0.45 12.63
N ALA A 58 -5.24 -0.87 13.12
CA ALA A 58 -4.38 -0.04 13.96
C ALA A 58 -3.94 1.27 13.29
N LEU A 59 -3.70 1.27 11.97
CA LEU A 59 -3.41 2.49 11.21
C LEU A 59 -4.59 3.47 11.18
N VAL A 60 -5.81 2.96 11.01
CA VAL A 60 -7.03 3.79 11.04
C VAL A 60 -7.26 4.31 12.46
N ASP A 61 -7.11 3.46 13.47
CA ASP A 61 -7.24 3.85 14.88
C ASP A 61 -6.23 4.94 15.26
N LEU A 62 -4.99 4.86 14.76
CA LEU A 62 -3.99 5.90 14.95
C LEU A 62 -4.42 7.23 14.33
N ALA A 63 -4.98 7.21 13.10
CA ALA A 63 -5.50 8.43 12.47
C ALA A 63 -6.66 9.05 13.27
N MET A 64 -7.58 8.21 13.75
CA MET A 64 -8.71 8.64 14.56
C MET A 64 -8.24 9.18 15.92
N LYS A 65 -7.27 8.53 16.57
CA LYS A 65 -6.71 8.97 17.86
C LYS A 65 -5.99 10.31 17.75
N GLU A 66 -5.14 10.47 16.73
CA GLU A 66 -4.24 11.63 16.62
C GLU A 66 -4.92 12.87 16.01
N PHE A 67 -5.86 12.63 15.10
CA PHE A 67 -6.46 13.69 14.27
C PHE A 67 -7.99 13.72 14.30
N GLY A 68 -8.64 12.74 14.94
CA GLY A 68 -10.10 12.69 15.09
C GLY A 68 -10.88 12.32 13.83
N ARG A 69 -10.19 12.08 12.71
CA ARG A 69 -10.84 11.86 11.40
C ARG A 69 -9.92 11.17 10.41
N LEU A 70 -10.52 10.81 9.29
CA LEU A 70 -9.84 10.35 8.09
C LEU A 70 -10.49 11.00 6.85
N ASP A 71 -9.75 11.83 6.12
CA ASP A 71 -10.25 12.51 4.90
C ASP A 71 -9.89 11.73 3.63
N GLY A 72 -8.73 11.08 3.60
CA GLY A 72 -8.33 10.26 2.45
C GLY A 72 -7.29 9.22 2.77
N ALA A 73 -7.21 8.19 1.92
CA ALA A 73 -6.27 7.10 2.05
C ALA A 73 -5.57 6.81 0.72
N PHE A 74 -4.26 6.57 0.79
CA PHE A 74 -3.41 6.19 -0.34
C PHE A 74 -2.82 4.81 -0.08
N ASN A 75 -3.34 3.81 -0.78
CA ASN A 75 -2.95 2.41 -0.66
C ASN A 75 -1.94 2.07 -1.78
N ASN A 76 -0.66 2.29 -1.50
CA ASN A 76 0.47 2.14 -2.45
C ASN A 76 1.52 1.11 -1.97
N ALA A 77 1.10 0.16 -1.15
CA ALA A 77 1.96 -0.97 -0.87
C ALA A 77 2.03 -1.87 -2.10
N GLY A 78 3.25 -2.26 -2.52
CA GLY A 78 3.42 -3.12 -3.68
C GLY A 78 4.80 -3.76 -3.75
N VAL A 79 4.85 -4.98 -4.27
CA VAL A 79 6.05 -5.74 -4.61
C VAL A 79 5.92 -6.30 -6.02
N VAL A 80 7.07 -6.54 -6.67
CA VAL A 80 7.10 -7.18 -7.99
C VAL A 80 7.07 -8.71 -7.87
N GLY A 81 7.61 -9.25 -6.78
CA GLY A 81 7.90 -10.68 -6.65
C GLY A 81 9.10 -11.09 -7.50
N GLU A 82 9.37 -12.39 -7.52
CA GLU A 82 10.33 -13.01 -8.41
C GLU A 82 9.84 -12.95 -9.87
N MET A 83 10.75 -12.56 -10.76
CA MET A 83 10.48 -12.39 -12.19
C MET A 83 10.92 -13.63 -12.95
N GLY A 84 10.03 -14.23 -13.73
CA GLY A 84 10.33 -15.41 -14.54
C GLY A 84 9.16 -15.85 -15.42
N PRO A 85 9.31 -16.92 -16.22
CA PRO A 85 8.20 -17.58 -16.89
C PRO A 85 7.14 -18.01 -15.87
N VAL A 86 5.86 -17.88 -16.22
CA VAL A 86 4.75 -18.24 -15.31
C VAL A 86 4.79 -19.73 -14.96
N ALA A 87 5.24 -20.58 -15.90
CA ALA A 87 5.36 -22.03 -15.69
C ALA A 87 6.36 -22.39 -14.58
N ASP A 88 7.35 -21.54 -14.32
CA ASP A 88 8.39 -21.75 -13.31
C ASP A 88 8.08 -21.00 -12.01
N MET A 89 6.96 -20.26 -11.96
CA MET A 89 6.61 -19.45 -10.80
C MET A 89 6.14 -20.33 -9.65
N GLY A 90 6.88 -20.28 -8.54
CA GLY A 90 6.45 -20.90 -7.29
C GLY A 90 5.14 -20.30 -6.78
N LEU A 91 4.25 -21.17 -6.28
CA LEU A 91 2.97 -20.75 -5.68
C LEU A 91 3.18 -19.78 -4.50
N GLY A 92 4.26 -19.95 -3.72
CA GLY A 92 4.62 -19.03 -2.63
C GLY A 92 4.85 -17.60 -3.13
N ASN A 93 5.64 -17.43 -4.19
CA ASN A 93 5.87 -16.12 -4.81
C ASN A 93 4.57 -15.49 -5.31
N TRP A 94 3.72 -16.26 -6.00
CA TRP A 94 2.40 -15.79 -6.43
C TRP A 94 1.56 -15.30 -5.24
N ASN A 95 1.44 -16.13 -4.19
CA ASN A 95 0.65 -15.80 -3.01
C ASN A 95 1.17 -14.56 -2.29
N ASP A 96 2.48 -14.38 -2.16
CA ASP A 96 3.06 -13.19 -1.56
C ASP A 96 2.79 -11.93 -2.38
N VAL A 97 2.90 -12.01 -3.72
CA VAL A 97 2.57 -10.90 -4.61
C VAL A 97 1.09 -10.51 -4.49
N ILE A 98 0.18 -11.49 -4.49
CA ILE A 98 -1.26 -11.25 -4.30
C ILE A 98 -1.55 -10.68 -2.90
N ALA A 99 -0.93 -11.24 -1.86
CA ALA A 99 -1.12 -10.79 -0.49
C ALA A 99 -0.73 -9.31 -0.32
N VAL A 100 0.41 -8.90 -0.88
CA VAL A 100 0.87 -7.51 -0.78
C VAL A 100 0.12 -6.58 -1.74
N ASN A 101 -0.04 -6.95 -3.00
CA ASN A 101 -0.53 -6.01 -4.04
C ASN A 101 -2.06 -5.91 -4.09
N LEU A 102 -2.78 -6.95 -3.66
CA LEU A 102 -4.23 -7.02 -3.77
C LEU A 102 -4.90 -7.17 -2.41
N THR A 103 -4.58 -8.22 -1.66
CA THR A 103 -5.22 -8.50 -0.36
C THR A 103 -4.99 -7.35 0.61
N SER A 104 -3.76 -6.81 0.66
CA SER A 104 -3.45 -5.67 1.53
C SER A 104 -4.36 -4.47 1.24
N ALA A 105 -4.59 -4.14 -0.03
CA ALA A 105 -5.44 -3.03 -0.44
C ALA A 105 -6.91 -3.25 -0.02
N PHE A 106 -7.40 -4.49 -0.14
CA PHE A 106 -8.71 -4.87 0.39
C PHE A 106 -8.80 -4.67 1.91
N LEU A 107 -7.83 -5.17 2.68
CA LEU A 107 -7.79 -5.01 4.14
C LEU A 107 -7.77 -3.53 4.55
N ALA A 108 -7.01 -2.71 3.82
CA ALA A 108 -6.97 -1.27 4.03
C ALA A 108 -8.36 -0.64 3.84
N ALA A 109 -9.02 -0.93 2.72
CA ALA A 109 -10.34 -0.39 2.42
C ALA A 109 -11.38 -0.87 3.43
N LYS A 110 -11.33 -2.14 3.84
CA LYS A 110 -12.19 -2.73 4.87
C LYS A 110 -12.13 -1.93 6.18
N ALA A 111 -10.94 -1.50 6.60
CA ALA A 111 -10.74 -0.67 7.79
C ALA A 111 -11.11 0.81 7.57
N GLN A 112 -10.80 1.37 6.40
CA GLN A 112 -10.96 2.81 6.11
C GLN A 112 -12.43 3.22 5.83
N ILE A 113 -13.18 2.39 5.11
CA ILE A 113 -14.54 2.71 4.65
C ILE A 113 -15.50 2.98 5.81
N PRO A 114 -15.54 2.20 6.91
CA PRO A 114 -16.47 2.45 8.02
C PRO A 114 -16.32 3.85 8.64
N VAL A 115 -15.08 4.31 8.86
CA VAL A 115 -14.85 5.63 9.47
C VAL A 115 -15.15 6.78 8.51
N MET A 116 -14.86 6.61 7.22
CA MET A 116 -15.22 7.59 6.18
C MET A 116 -16.75 7.67 5.99
N LYS A 117 -17.45 6.52 5.99
CA LYS A 117 -18.92 6.46 5.90
C LYS A 117 -19.60 7.16 7.06
N LYS A 118 -19.13 6.96 8.30
CA LYS A 118 -19.67 7.63 9.49
C LYS A 118 -19.63 9.16 9.37
N ARG A 119 -18.64 9.68 8.65
CA ARG A 119 -18.49 11.13 8.41
C ARG A 119 -19.23 11.63 7.16
N GLY A 120 -19.64 10.73 6.28
CA GLY A 120 -20.28 11.08 5.01
C GLY A 120 -19.32 11.60 3.92
N GLN A 121 -18.00 11.51 4.14
CA GLN A 121 -17.00 11.91 3.15
C GLN A 121 -15.72 11.08 3.27
N GLY A 122 -15.00 10.94 2.15
CA GLY A 122 -13.67 10.36 2.11
C GLY A 122 -13.27 9.94 0.70
N SER A 123 -11.96 9.90 0.44
CA SER A 123 -11.41 9.45 -0.84
C SER A 123 -10.36 8.36 -0.64
N ILE A 124 -10.48 7.25 -1.36
CA ILE A 124 -9.48 6.17 -1.34
C ILE A 124 -8.84 6.08 -2.73
N VAL A 125 -7.51 6.10 -2.75
CA VAL A 125 -6.71 5.94 -3.96
C VAL A 125 -5.91 4.65 -3.85
N PHE A 126 -6.02 3.81 -4.87
CA PHE A 126 -5.20 2.61 -5.05
C PHE A 126 -4.17 2.85 -6.14
N THR A 127 -2.93 2.43 -5.90
CA THR A 127 -1.91 2.45 -6.95
C THR A 127 -1.89 1.12 -7.67
N SER A 128 -2.20 1.14 -8.97
CA SER A 128 -2.01 0.00 -9.87
C SER A 128 -0.79 0.24 -10.76
N GLN A 129 -0.11 -0.83 -11.14
CA GLN A 129 1.02 -0.79 -12.07
C GLN A 129 0.64 -1.47 -13.37
N ARG A 130 0.80 -0.77 -14.49
CA ARG A 130 0.62 -1.35 -15.83
C ARG A 130 1.98 -1.79 -16.37
N ARG A 131 2.36 -3.03 -16.07
CA ARG A 131 3.43 -3.74 -16.80
C ARG A 131 2.82 -4.89 -17.58
N LEU A 132 2.32 -4.62 -18.79
CA LEU A 132 2.24 -5.66 -19.81
C LEU A 132 3.58 -5.70 -20.53
N ARG A 133 4.41 -6.69 -20.21
CA ARG A 133 5.47 -7.11 -21.13
C ARG A 133 4.86 -8.24 -21.95
N ARG A 134 4.70 -8.06 -23.27
CA ARG A 134 4.45 -9.18 -24.17
C ARG A 134 5.62 -10.15 -23.98
N GLN A 135 5.39 -11.33 -23.41
CA GLN A 135 6.32 -12.43 -23.61
C GLN A 135 6.09 -12.91 -25.05
N PRO A 136 7.07 -12.79 -25.96
CA PRO A 136 6.95 -13.48 -27.24
C PRO A 136 6.84 -14.98 -26.94
N PHE A 137 5.77 -15.59 -27.45
CA PHE A 137 5.54 -17.03 -27.35
C PHE A 137 6.50 -17.72 -28.33
N SER A 138 7.74 -17.99 -27.93
CA SER A 138 8.67 -18.79 -28.73
C SER A 138 8.38 -20.27 -28.45
N TYR A 139 7.46 -20.88 -29.21
CA TYR A 139 7.09 -22.30 -29.05
C TYR A 139 7.60 -23.12 -30.25
N PHE A 140 8.47 -24.07 -29.91
CA PHE A 140 8.79 -25.36 -30.54
C PHE A 140 9.78 -25.41 -31.73
N PRO A 141 10.91 -26.13 -31.58
CA PRO A 141 11.65 -26.59 -32.75
C PRO A 141 10.81 -27.65 -33.44
N THR A 142 10.35 -27.38 -34.66
CA THR A 142 9.75 -28.38 -35.53
C THR A 142 10.84 -29.36 -35.97
N GLY A 143 11.20 -30.30 -35.11
CA GLY A 143 11.91 -31.51 -35.51
C GLY A 143 10.88 -32.46 -36.15
N ARG A 144 10.89 -32.57 -37.48
CA ARG A 144 10.24 -33.71 -38.14
C ARG A 144 11.10 -34.95 -37.87
N PRO A 145 10.54 -36.08 -37.42
CA PRO A 145 11.24 -37.35 -37.54
C PRO A 145 11.39 -37.70 -39.03
N SER A 146 12.56 -38.26 -39.34
CA SER A 146 13.02 -38.72 -40.66
C SER A 146 12.06 -39.69 -41.34
#